data_AF-A0A2K6KRU7-F1
#
_entry.id   AF-A0A2K6KRU7-F1
#
_cell.length_a   1.000
_cell.length_b   1.000
_cell.length_c   1.000
_cell.angle_alpha   90.00
_cell.angle_beta   90.00
_cell.angle_gamma   90.00
#
_symmetry.space_group_name_H-M   'P 1'
#
loop_
_entity.id
_entity.type
_entity.pdbx_description
1 polymer ?
#
loop_
_entity_poly.entity_id
_entity_poly.type
_entity_poly.pdbx_seq_one_letter_code
_entity_poly.pdbx_strand_id
1 'polypeptide(L)'
;MDCPYNLANNRQVRMLSDLTLVGCYNLSVMPEKQRNKVLLESAKSNLKHMAFFGLTEFQRKTQYLFEKTFNMNFISPFTQYNTTRASSVEINEEIQKRIEGLNFLDMELYSYAKDLFLQRYQFMRQKEHQEARRKRQEQRKFLKGRLLQTHFQSQGQGQSQNPNQNQSQNPNPNASQNLTQNLMQNLMQNLTQSLSQKENRESLKQNSGKEQNDNTSNGTNDYIGSVEKWR
;
A
#
# COMPACT_ATOMS: atom_id res chain seq x y z
N MET A 1 39.59 -10.46 -5.96
CA MET A 1 38.36 -10.60 -6.76
C MET A 1 38.58 -11.59 -7.91
N ASP A 2 39.30 -12.69 -7.63
CA ASP A 2 40.05 -13.41 -8.68
C ASP A 2 39.66 -14.89 -8.78
N CYS A 3 38.50 -15.25 -8.22
CA CYS A 3 37.90 -16.57 -8.36
C CYS A 3 36.79 -16.53 -9.42
N PRO A 4 37.01 -17.09 -10.63
CA PRO A 4 36.02 -17.08 -11.71
C PRO A 4 34.72 -17.83 -11.35
N TYR A 5 34.81 -18.80 -10.44
CA TYR A 5 33.70 -19.67 -10.05
C TYR A 5 32.99 -19.20 -8.77
N ASN A 6 33.22 -17.95 -8.34
CA ASN A 6 32.58 -17.41 -7.15
C ASN A 6 31.06 -17.31 -7.34
N LEU A 7 30.31 -18.10 -6.56
CA LEU A 7 28.84 -18.09 -6.58
C LEU A 7 28.24 -16.77 -6.06
N ALA A 8 29.01 -15.87 -5.46
CA ALA A 8 28.50 -14.53 -5.14
C ALA A 8 28.17 -13.72 -6.40
N ASN A 9 28.87 -13.94 -7.51
CA ASN A 9 28.66 -13.21 -8.76
C ASN A 9 27.28 -13.54 -9.35
N ASN A 10 26.49 -12.51 -9.63
CA ASN A 10 25.13 -12.61 -10.19
C ASN A 10 24.24 -13.61 -9.42
N ARG A 11 24.38 -13.61 -8.08
CA ARG A 11 23.72 -14.58 -7.21
C ARG A 11 22.19 -14.48 -7.31
N GLN A 12 21.63 -13.28 -7.32
CA GLN A 12 20.17 -13.11 -7.32
C GLN A 12 19.56 -13.60 -8.62
N VAL A 13 20.13 -13.23 -9.77
CA VAL A 13 19.70 -13.73 -11.08
C VAL A 13 19.80 -15.24 -11.14
N ARG A 14 20.93 -15.82 -10.71
CA ARG A 14 21.10 -17.28 -10.72
C ARG A 14 20.09 -18.00 -9.81
N MET A 15 19.75 -17.43 -8.66
CA MET A 15 18.81 -18.05 -7.71
C MET A 15 17.34 -17.86 -8.07
N LEU A 16 17.02 -16.84 -8.87
CA LEU A 16 15.65 -16.54 -9.28
C LEU A 16 15.31 -17.08 -10.67
N SER A 17 16.30 -17.45 -11.47
CA SER A 17 16.10 -18.02 -12.80
C SER A 17 15.89 -19.53 -12.78
N ASP A 18 15.23 -20.03 -13.81
CA ASP A 18 15.21 -21.45 -14.14
C ASP A 18 16.51 -21.83 -14.85
N LEU A 19 17.39 -22.53 -14.14
CA LEU A 19 18.69 -22.93 -14.66
C LEU A 19 18.60 -24.04 -15.71
N THR A 20 17.49 -24.77 -15.80
CA THR A 20 17.32 -25.83 -16.81
C THR A 20 17.34 -25.25 -18.23
N LEU A 21 16.89 -23.99 -18.39
CA LEU A 21 16.91 -23.24 -19.65
C LEU A 21 18.31 -23.02 -20.22
N VAL A 22 19.35 -23.15 -19.38
CA VAL A 22 20.75 -22.91 -19.78
C VAL A 22 21.66 -24.11 -19.55
N GLY A 23 21.09 -25.32 -19.42
CA GLY A 23 21.88 -26.52 -19.13
C GLY A 23 22.48 -26.54 -17.72
N CYS A 24 21.77 -25.96 -16.76
CA CYS A 24 22.16 -25.85 -15.36
C CYS A 24 23.52 -25.13 -15.18
N TYR A 25 24.52 -25.86 -14.70
CA TYR A 25 25.88 -25.37 -14.47
C TYR A 25 26.84 -25.71 -15.62
N ASN A 26 26.38 -26.41 -16.66
CA ASN A 26 27.22 -26.69 -17.82
C ASN A 26 27.35 -25.46 -18.71
N LEU A 27 28.47 -24.75 -18.57
CA LEU A 27 28.75 -23.50 -19.30
C LEU A 27 28.97 -23.71 -20.80
N SER A 28 29.23 -24.95 -21.25
CA SER A 28 29.52 -25.26 -22.65
C SER A 28 28.27 -25.44 -23.53
N VAL A 29 27.08 -25.47 -22.94
CA VAL A 29 25.81 -25.73 -23.66
C VAL A 29 25.44 -24.58 -24.60
N MET A 30 25.83 -23.35 -24.27
CA MET A 30 25.53 -22.17 -25.10
C MET A 30 26.52 -21.03 -24.83
N PRO A 31 26.69 -20.08 -25.79
CA PRO A 31 27.55 -18.91 -25.59
C PRO A 31 27.13 -18.08 -24.37
N GLU A 32 28.11 -17.54 -23.64
CA GLU A 32 27.89 -16.79 -22.41
C GLU A 32 26.90 -15.64 -22.58
N LYS A 33 27.01 -14.86 -23.68
CA LYS A 33 26.10 -13.75 -23.97
C LYS A 33 24.63 -14.20 -24.08
N GLN A 34 24.40 -15.35 -24.72
CA GLN A 34 23.06 -15.92 -24.84
C GLN A 34 22.57 -16.45 -23.48
N ARG A 35 23.44 -17.16 -22.75
CA ARG A 35 23.16 -17.66 -21.40
C ARG A 35 22.71 -16.55 -20.46
N ASN A 36 23.46 -15.45 -20.45
CA ASN A 36 23.22 -14.29 -19.59
C ASN A 36 21.85 -13.65 -19.87
N LYS A 37 21.49 -13.52 -21.15
CA LYS A 37 20.16 -13.01 -21.55
C LYS A 37 19.03 -13.93 -21.07
N VAL A 38 19.16 -15.24 -21.27
CA VAL A 38 18.13 -16.22 -20.85
C VAL A 38 17.94 -16.21 -19.33
N LEU A 39 19.04 -16.20 -18.57
CA LEU A 39 18.99 -16.16 -17.10
C LEU A 39 18.30 -14.90 -16.59
N LEU A 40 18.65 -13.74 -17.12
CA LEU A 40 18.09 -12.47 -16.68
C LEU A 40 16.59 -12.38 -16.97
N GLU A 41 16.15 -12.76 -18.17
CA GLU A 41 14.73 -12.74 -18.53
C GLU A 41 13.93 -13.76 -17.71
N SER A 42 14.50 -14.94 -17.46
CA SER A 42 13.91 -15.93 -16.57
C SER A 42 13.76 -15.39 -15.14
N ALA A 43 14.80 -14.76 -14.59
CA ALA A 43 14.77 -14.18 -13.25
C ALA A 43 13.75 -13.04 -13.13
N LYS A 44 13.69 -12.12 -14.10
CA LYS A 44 12.68 -11.04 -14.15
C LYS A 44 11.26 -11.61 -14.19
N SER A 45 11.04 -12.61 -15.05
CA SER A 45 9.74 -13.27 -15.16
C SER A 45 9.34 -13.94 -13.85
N ASN A 46 10.23 -14.74 -13.25
CA ASN A 46 9.94 -15.43 -12.00
C ASN A 46 9.67 -14.45 -10.86
N LEU A 47 10.51 -13.43 -10.70
CA LEU A 47 10.34 -12.38 -9.69
C LEU A 47 9.00 -11.64 -9.86
N LYS A 48 8.60 -11.32 -11.10
CA LYS A 48 7.30 -10.71 -11.41
C LYS A 48 6.15 -11.61 -10.97
N HIS A 49 6.24 -12.91 -11.18
CA HIS A 49 5.15 -13.85 -10.90
C HIS A 49 5.11 -14.36 -9.44
N MET A 50 6.13 -14.06 -8.62
CA MET A 50 6.05 -14.30 -7.18
C MET A 50 4.89 -13.52 -6.57
N ALA A 51 4.18 -14.15 -5.64
CA ALA A 51 3.09 -13.52 -4.88
C ALA A 51 3.56 -12.23 -4.20
N PHE A 52 4.79 -12.22 -3.68
CA PHE A 52 5.39 -11.08 -3.04
C PHE A 52 6.93 -11.16 -3.07
N PHE A 53 7.58 -10.00 -3.13
CA PHE A 53 8.99 -9.84 -2.81
C PHE A 53 9.23 -8.48 -2.15
N GLY A 54 10.30 -8.36 -1.36
CA GLY A 54 10.67 -7.15 -0.64
C GLY A 54 12.05 -6.65 -1.02
N LEU A 55 12.29 -5.35 -0.80
CA LEU A 55 13.62 -4.74 -0.91
C LEU A 55 14.13 -4.35 0.47
N THR A 56 15.40 -4.63 0.72
CA THR A 56 16.07 -4.43 2.02
C THR A 56 16.16 -2.95 2.40
N GLU A 57 16.29 -2.05 1.41
CA GLU A 57 16.32 -0.59 1.58
C GLU A 57 14.93 0.03 1.88
N PHE A 58 13.84 -0.74 1.79
CA PHE A 58 12.47 -0.25 1.99
C PHE A 58 11.65 -1.07 2.98
N GLN A 59 12.17 -1.30 4.19
CA GLN A 59 11.55 -2.18 5.20
C GLN A 59 10.07 -1.86 5.49
N ARG A 60 9.71 -0.57 5.65
CA ARG A 60 8.33 -0.15 5.90
C ARG A 60 7.39 -0.43 4.72
N LYS A 61 7.86 -0.21 3.49
CA LYS A 61 7.08 -0.46 2.27
C LYS A 61 6.93 -1.97 2.03
N THR A 62 8.00 -2.73 2.30
CA THR A 62 8.03 -4.19 2.27
C THR A 62 6.99 -4.76 3.23
N GLN A 63 6.96 -4.29 4.47
CA GLN A 63 5.91 -4.66 5.44
C GLN A 63 4.51 -4.35 4.90
N TYR A 64 4.27 -3.11 4.45
CA TYR A 64 2.95 -2.70 3.94
C TYR A 64 2.47 -3.58 2.79
N LEU A 65 3.32 -3.81 1.79
CA LEU A 65 2.96 -4.65 0.64
C LEU A 65 2.66 -6.08 1.06
N PHE A 66 3.48 -6.67 1.93
CA PHE A 66 3.26 -8.04 2.42
C PHE A 66 1.91 -8.18 3.14
N GLU A 67 1.63 -7.28 4.09
CA GLU A 67 0.39 -7.26 4.86
C GLU A 67 -0.84 -7.18 3.97
N LYS A 68 -0.76 -6.38 2.90
CA LYS A 68 -1.85 -6.18 1.96
C LYS A 68 -1.97 -7.30 0.93
N THR A 69 -0.87 -7.92 0.50
CA THR A 69 -0.89 -9.08 -0.39
C THR A 69 -1.57 -10.28 0.25
N PHE A 70 -1.25 -10.57 1.52
CA PHE A 70 -1.75 -11.74 2.23
C PHE A 70 -2.90 -11.44 3.22
N ASN A 71 -3.35 -10.18 3.26
CA ASN A 71 -4.42 -9.70 4.13
C ASN A 71 -4.21 -10.06 5.62
N MET A 72 -3.01 -9.77 6.12
CA MET A 72 -2.55 -10.07 7.47
C MET A 72 -1.73 -8.90 8.04
N ASN A 73 -1.41 -8.91 9.33
CA ASN A 73 -0.66 -7.83 9.97
C ASN A 73 0.49 -8.37 10.82
N PHE A 74 1.63 -7.70 10.79
CA PHE A 74 2.70 -7.98 11.73
C PHE A 74 2.37 -7.36 13.09
N ILE A 75 2.78 -8.06 14.17
CA ILE A 75 2.62 -7.57 15.55
C ILE A 75 3.45 -6.30 15.76
N SER A 76 4.70 -6.33 15.31
CA SER A 76 5.64 -5.23 15.44
C SER A 76 5.97 -4.62 14.07
N PRO A 77 6.09 -3.28 13.99
CA PRO A 77 6.53 -2.61 12.78
C PRO A 77 7.96 -3.02 12.40
N PHE A 78 8.23 -3.20 11.12
CA PHE A 78 9.60 -3.34 10.62
C PHE A 78 10.36 -2.03 10.84
N THR A 79 11.65 -2.17 11.17
CA THR A 79 12.58 -1.06 11.41
C THR A 79 13.65 -1.06 10.31
N GLN A 80 13.97 0.13 9.79
CA GLN A 80 15.04 0.28 8.81
C GLN A 80 16.38 0.43 9.55
N TYR A 81 17.31 -0.49 9.31
CA TYR A 81 18.68 -0.40 9.80
C TYR A 81 19.61 -0.15 8.62
N ASN A 82 20.01 1.11 8.43
CA ASN A 82 20.91 1.48 7.33
C ASN A 82 22.39 1.20 7.65
N THR A 83 22.74 1.14 8.94
CA THR A 83 24.06 0.71 9.40
C THR A 83 24.15 -0.81 9.31
N THR A 84 24.60 -1.29 8.16
CA THR A 84 24.81 -2.70 7.86
C THR A 84 26.30 -3.02 7.84
N ARG A 85 26.64 -4.32 7.87
CA ARG A 85 28.03 -4.75 7.65
C ARG A 85 28.58 -4.27 6.30
N ALA A 86 27.74 -4.18 5.27
CA ALA A 86 28.14 -3.70 3.96
C ALA A 86 28.39 -2.18 3.97
N SER A 87 27.54 -1.39 4.63
CA SER A 87 27.70 0.06 4.70
C SER A 87 28.90 0.52 5.52
N SER A 88 29.44 -0.35 6.39
CA SER A 88 30.68 -0.07 7.15
C SER A 88 31.96 -0.36 6.38
N VAL A 89 31.89 -0.97 5.20
CA VAL A 89 33.07 -1.22 4.37
C VAL A 89 33.31 0.00 3.49
N GLU A 90 34.45 0.64 3.68
CA GLU A 90 34.92 1.70 2.77
C GLU A 90 35.44 1.06 1.48
N ILE A 91 34.82 1.43 0.36
CA ILE A 91 35.21 0.98 -0.98
C ILE A 91 35.49 2.21 -1.84
N ASN A 92 36.56 2.16 -2.64
CA ASN A 92 36.82 3.18 -3.64
C ASN A 92 35.94 2.96 -4.88
N GLU A 93 35.82 3.98 -5.73
CA GLU A 93 34.99 3.91 -6.94
C GLU A 93 35.44 2.82 -7.92
N GLU A 94 36.75 2.53 -7.98
CA GLU A 94 37.30 1.49 -8.85
C GLU A 94 36.84 0.09 -8.43
N ILE A 95 36.92 -0.22 -7.13
CA ILE A 95 36.43 -1.47 -6.56
C ILE A 95 34.93 -1.56 -6.72
N GLN A 96 34.19 -0.46 -6.52
CA GLN A 96 32.75 -0.43 -6.74
C GLN A 96 32.39 -0.79 -8.18
N LYS A 97 33.01 -0.14 -9.17
CA LYS A 97 32.81 -0.47 -10.60
C LYS A 97 33.17 -1.91 -10.92
N ARG A 98 34.21 -2.46 -10.29
CA ARG A 98 34.58 -3.88 -10.44
C ARG A 98 33.52 -4.81 -9.85
N ILE A 99 32.95 -4.49 -8.69
CA ILE A 99 31.83 -5.24 -8.08
C ILE A 99 30.61 -5.21 -9.00
N GLU A 100 30.24 -4.02 -9.49
CA GLU A 100 29.12 -3.82 -10.41
C GLU A 100 29.33 -4.61 -11.72
N GLY A 101 30.55 -4.58 -12.27
CA GLY A 101 30.91 -5.35 -13.46
C GLY A 101 30.81 -6.86 -13.25
N LEU A 102 31.19 -7.38 -12.08
CA LEU A 102 31.04 -8.81 -11.75
C LEU A 102 29.56 -9.21 -11.54
N ASN A 103 28.71 -8.25 -11.18
CA ASN A 103 27.30 -8.44 -10.83
C ASN A 103 26.34 -7.76 -11.80
N PHE A 104 26.76 -7.54 -13.06
CA PHE A 104 26.01 -6.73 -14.01
C PHE A 104 24.58 -7.25 -14.28
N LEU A 105 24.34 -8.57 -14.23
CA LEU A 105 22.98 -9.13 -14.35
C LEU A 105 22.15 -8.81 -13.11
N ASP A 106 22.74 -8.93 -11.92
CA ASP A 106 22.09 -8.56 -10.67
C ASP A 106 21.79 -7.06 -10.61
N MET A 107 22.65 -6.20 -11.16
CA MET A 107 22.39 -4.76 -11.28
C MET A 107 21.15 -4.48 -12.14
N GLU A 108 21.04 -5.14 -13.30
CA GLU A 108 19.88 -4.99 -14.17
C GLU A 108 18.59 -5.57 -13.55
N LEU A 109 18.68 -6.75 -12.92
CA LEU A 109 17.57 -7.35 -12.20
C LEU A 109 17.12 -6.46 -11.03
N TYR A 110 18.06 -5.86 -10.30
CA TYR A 110 17.74 -4.99 -9.16
C TYR A 110 17.02 -3.73 -9.60
N SER A 111 17.48 -3.07 -10.68
CA SER A 111 16.79 -1.91 -11.25
C SER A 111 15.34 -2.26 -11.60
N TYR A 112 15.14 -3.37 -12.31
CA TYR A 112 13.80 -3.87 -12.64
C TYR A 112 12.96 -4.16 -11.39
N ALA A 113 13.53 -4.83 -10.40
CA ALA A 113 12.85 -5.19 -9.16
C ALA A 113 12.43 -3.94 -8.36
N LYS A 114 13.28 -2.92 -8.31
CA LYS A 114 13.04 -1.66 -7.62
C LYS A 114 11.88 -0.89 -8.26
N ASP A 115 11.89 -0.76 -9.58
CA ASP A 115 10.81 -0.09 -10.30
C ASP A 115 9.48 -0.81 -10.11
N LEU A 116 9.47 -2.14 -10.30
CA LEU A 116 8.29 -2.96 -10.09
C LEU A 116 7.75 -2.86 -8.66
N PHE A 117 8.63 -2.92 -7.66
CA PHE A 117 8.26 -2.82 -6.26
C PHE A 117 7.61 -1.48 -5.92
N LEU A 118 8.20 -0.37 -6.37
CA LEU A 118 7.68 0.97 -6.12
C LEU A 118 6.34 1.20 -6.83
N GLN A 119 6.18 0.69 -8.06
CA GLN A 119 4.90 0.72 -8.77
C GLN A 119 3.81 -0.07 -8.02
N ARG A 120 4.10 -1.29 -7.56
CA ARG A 120 3.17 -2.09 -6.74
C ARG A 120 2.75 -1.33 -5.47
N TYR A 121 3.72 -0.72 -4.78
CA TYR A 121 3.45 0.08 -3.59
C TYR A 121 2.52 1.26 -3.88
N GLN A 122 2.81 2.04 -4.92
CA GLN A 122 1.98 3.18 -5.32
C GLN A 122 0.56 2.75 -5.69
N PHE A 123 0.43 1.70 -6.51
CA PHE A 123 -0.87 1.16 -6.92
C PHE A 123 -1.73 0.76 -5.72
N MET A 124 -1.17 0.00 -4.78
CA MET A 124 -1.90 -0.46 -3.60
C MET A 124 -2.31 0.69 -2.68
N ARG A 125 -1.46 1.71 -2.53
CA ARG A 125 -1.81 2.93 -1.78
C ARG A 125 -2.94 3.71 -2.45
N GLN A 126 -2.91 3.87 -3.76
CA GLN A 126 -3.97 4.57 -4.50
C GLN A 126 -5.30 3.84 -4.39
N LYS A 127 -5.30 2.50 -4.55
CA LYS A 127 -6.48 1.66 -4.38
C LYS A 127 -7.10 1.79 -2.98
N GLU A 128 -6.26 1.72 -1.94
CA GLU A 128 -6.71 1.91 -0.54
C GLU A 128 -7.35 3.29 -0.32
N HIS A 129 -6.75 4.35 -0.87
CA HIS A 129 -7.30 5.70 -0.80
C HIS A 129 -8.65 5.83 -1.51
N GLN A 130 -8.80 5.23 -2.69
CA GLN A 130 -10.06 5.23 -3.44
C GLN A 130 -11.16 4.49 -2.68
N GLU A 131 -10.86 3.32 -2.11
CA GLU A 131 -11.80 2.57 -1.29
C GLU A 131 -12.24 3.36 -0.04
N ALA A 132 -11.30 4.04 0.63
CA ALA A 132 -11.61 4.89 1.77
C ALA A 132 -12.47 6.10 1.39
N ARG A 133 -12.26 6.70 0.20
CA ARG A 133 -13.11 7.76 -0.33
C ARG A 133 -14.53 7.26 -0.61
N ARG A 134 -14.66 6.09 -1.26
CA ARG A 134 -15.96 5.47 -1.56
C ARG A 134 -16.76 5.19 -0.28
N LYS A 135 -16.14 4.55 0.72
CA LYS A 135 -16.78 4.28 2.02
C LYS A 135 -17.27 5.56 2.71
N ARG A 136 -16.49 6.64 2.67
CA ARG A 136 -16.89 7.96 3.23
C ARG A 136 -18.08 8.56 2.48
N GLN A 137 -18.13 8.43 1.15
CA GLN A 137 -19.26 8.92 0.36
C GLN A 137 -20.53 8.12 0.64
N GLU A 138 -20.43 6.79 0.74
CA GLU A 138 -21.55 5.91 1.12
C GLU A 138 -22.09 6.25 2.51
N GLN A 139 -21.22 6.45 3.50
CA GLN A 139 -21.61 6.89 4.85
C GLN A 139 -22.34 8.24 4.84
N ARG A 140 -21.87 9.20 4.04
CA ARG A 140 -22.54 10.51 3.88
C ARG A 140 -23.92 10.38 3.24
N LYS A 141 -24.06 9.55 2.20
CA LYS A 141 -25.35 9.28 1.56
C LYS A 141 -26.32 8.62 2.54
N PHE A 142 -25.85 7.63 3.30
CA PHE A 142 -26.64 6.95 4.33
C PHE A 142 -27.12 7.92 5.43
N LEU A 143 -26.23 8.76 5.97
CA LEU A 143 -26.60 9.77 6.96
C LEU A 143 -27.63 10.77 6.41
N LYS A 144 -27.45 11.26 5.17
CA LYS A 144 -28.39 12.18 4.53
C LYS A 144 -29.77 11.53 4.33
N GLY A 145 -29.80 10.28 3.89
CA GLY A 145 -31.05 9.52 3.75
C GLY A 145 -31.77 9.33 5.08
N ARG A 146 -31.04 8.97 6.14
CA ARG A 146 -31.60 8.81 7.49
C ARG A 146 -32.15 10.12 8.05
N LEU A 147 -31.47 11.24 7.81
CA LEU A 147 -31.92 12.57 8.24
C LEU A 147 -33.25 12.96 7.56
N LEU A 148 -33.36 12.72 6.25
CA LEU A 148 -34.59 12.99 5.49
C LEU A 148 -35.75 12.11 5.95
N GLN A 149 -35.49 10.84 6.27
CA GLN A 149 -36.50 9.92 6.79
C GLN A 149 -37.02 10.34 8.17
N THR A 150 -36.12 10.75 9.09
CA THR A 150 -36.53 11.27 10.40
C THR A 150 -37.34 12.56 10.31
N HIS A 151 -37.03 13.42 9.32
CA HIS A 151 -37.78 14.66 9.12
C HIS A 151 -39.21 14.38 8.61
N PHE A 152 -39.38 13.42 7.70
CA PHE A 152 -40.69 13.00 7.20
C PHE A 152 -41.56 12.34 8.28
N GLN A 153 -40.98 11.52 9.16
CA GLN A 153 -41.72 10.90 10.28
C GLN A 153 -42.19 11.92 11.32
N SER A 154 -41.42 12.98 11.56
CA SER A 154 -41.81 14.06 12.47
C SER A 154 -42.94 14.95 11.93
N GLN A 155 -43.18 14.97 10.61
CA GLN A 155 -44.28 15.72 10.00
C GLN A 155 -45.56 14.87 9.84
N GLY A 156 -45.48 13.54 9.93
CA GLY A 156 -46.62 12.62 9.74
C GLY A 156 -47.50 12.37 10.97
N GLN A 157 -47.15 12.85 12.16
CA GLN A 157 -47.96 12.72 13.39
C GLN A 157 -48.81 13.97 13.72
N GLY A 158 -49.18 14.75 12.71
CA GLY A 158 -49.83 16.06 12.88
C GLY A 158 -51.33 16.14 12.57
N GLN A 159 -52.07 15.05 12.32
CA GLN A 159 -53.51 15.13 12.04
C GLN A 159 -54.30 13.92 12.54
N SER A 160 -54.98 14.07 13.69
CA SER A 160 -56.39 13.65 13.91
C SER A 160 -56.81 13.93 15.36
N GLN A 161 -57.63 14.96 15.61
CA GLN A 161 -58.92 14.91 16.34
C GLN A 161 -59.49 16.32 16.63
N ASN A 162 -60.83 16.36 16.68
CA ASN A 162 -61.77 17.48 16.56
C ASN A 162 -61.68 18.62 17.59
N PRO A 163 -62.28 19.79 17.29
CA PRO A 163 -62.34 20.92 18.19
C PRO A 163 -63.58 20.85 19.10
N ASN A 164 -63.39 20.70 20.41
CA ASN A 164 -64.21 21.44 21.38
C ASN A 164 -63.67 21.41 22.83
N GLN A 165 -63.78 22.59 23.43
CA GLN A 165 -63.76 22.95 24.85
C GLN A 165 -62.41 23.06 25.61
N ASN A 166 -62.15 24.32 25.93
CA ASN A 166 -61.17 24.90 26.86
C ASN A 166 -60.85 24.08 28.12
N GLN A 167 -59.56 23.94 28.43
CA GLN A 167 -58.97 24.50 29.66
C GLN A 167 -57.43 24.53 29.60
N SER A 168 -56.91 25.66 30.09
CA SER A 168 -55.52 26.06 30.36
C SER A 168 -54.49 24.95 30.67
N GLN A 169 -53.39 24.91 29.90
CA GLN A 169 -51.99 25.02 30.38
C GLN A 169 -51.02 24.86 29.19
N ASN A 170 -50.06 25.78 29.09
CA ASN A 170 -48.98 25.81 28.08
C ASN A 170 -48.10 24.54 28.13
N PRO A 171 -47.86 23.85 27.00
CA PRO A 171 -46.68 23.02 26.82
C PRO A 171 -45.59 23.84 26.13
N ASN A 172 -44.46 23.99 26.82
CA ASN A 172 -43.26 24.66 26.32
C ASN A 172 -42.67 23.91 25.11
N PRO A 173 -42.54 24.51 23.91
CA PRO A 173 -42.05 23.85 22.69
C PRO A 173 -40.54 23.53 22.70
N ASN A 174 -39.82 23.83 23.78
CA ASN A 174 -38.35 23.70 23.85
C ASN A 174 -37.82 22.28 24.12
N ALA A 175 -38.66 21.27 24.41
CA ALA A 175 -38.17 19.94 24.77
C ALA A 175 -37.72 19.08 23.57
N SER A 176 -38.44 19.16 22.44
CA SER A 176 -38.18 18.34 21.24
C SER A 176 -37.02 18.86 20.40
N GLN A 177 -36.79 20.18 20.36
CA GLN A 177 -35.59 20.78 19.74
C GLN A 177 -34.32 20.50 20.55
N ASN A 178 -34.40 20.49 21.88
CA ASN A 178 -33.26 20.18 22.74
C ASN A 178 -32.80 18.72 22.62
N LEU A 179 -33.71 17.77 22.39
CA LEU A 179 -33.34 16.36 22.22
C LEU A 179 -32.62 16.12 20.88
N THR A 180 -33.11 16.75 19.80
CA THR A 180 -32.50 16.63 18.46
C THR A 180 -31.17 17.38 18.36
N GLN A 181 -31.04 18.54 19.02
CA GLN A 181 -29.75 19.21 19.15
C GLN A 181 -28.76 18.38 19.99
N ASN A 182 -29.17 17.84 21.15
CA ASN A 182 -28.28 17.03 21.98
C ASN A 182 -27.82 15.75 21.27
N LEU A 183 -28.68 15.11 20.46
CA LEU A 183 -28.31 13.92 19.71
C LEU A 183 -27.32 14.24 18.58
N MET A 184 -27.55 15.33 17.83
CA MET A 184 -26.63 15.83 16.80
C MET A 184 -25.28 16.22 17.40
N GLN A 185 -25.28 16.87 18.56
CA GLN A 185 -24.07 17.33 19.24
C GLN A 185 -23.25 16.16 19.80
N ASN A 186 -23.92 15.15 20.36
CA ASN A 186 -23.26 13.89 20.78
C ASN A 186 -22.72 13.08 19.59
N LEU A 187 -23.44 13.03 18.46
CA LEU A 187 -22.96 12.35 17.25
C LEU A 187 -21.75 13.08 16.65
N MET A 188 -21.79 14.41 16.60
CA MET A 188 -20.67 15.24 16.12
C MET A 188 -19.46 15.13 17.06
N GLN A 189 -19.65 15.10 18.37
CA GLN A 189 -18.55 14.90 19.33
C GLN A 189 -17.92 13.51 19.19
N ASN A 190 -18.72 12.45 19.03
CA ASN A 190 -18.21 11.09 18.81
C ASN A 190 -17.47 10.96 17.46
N LEU A 191 -17.99 11.57 16.39
CA LEU A 191 -17.31 11.61 15.10
C LEU A 191 -15.98 12.36 15.19
N THR A 192 -15.95 13.50 15.88
CA THR A 192 -14.72 14.30 16.08
C THR A 192 -13.69 13.54 16.92
N GLN A 193 -14.10 12.84 17.98
CA GLN A 193 -13.20 11.98 18.75
C GLN A 193 -12.66 10.79 17.94
N SER A 194 -13.50 10.15 17.12
CA SER A 194 -13.06 9.04 16.26
C SER A 194 -12.09 9.50 15.15
N LEU A 195 -12.27 10.72 14.64
CA LEU A 195 -11.38 11.35 13.66
C LEU A 195 -10.07 11.80 14.29
N SER A 196 -10.09 12.41 15.49
CA SER A 196 -8.88 12.77 16.23
C SER A 196 -8.06 11.54 16.67
N GLN A 197 -8.69 10.43 17.04
CA GLN A 197 -7.97 9.18 17.33
C GLN A 197 -7.33 8.57 16.07
N LYS A 198 -7.94 8.79 14.90
CA LYS A 198 -7.42 8.30 13.62
C LYS A 198 -6.32 9.20 13.07
N GLU A 199 -6.46 10.53 13.19
CA GLU A 199 -5.42 11.51 12.88
C GLU A 199 -4.23 11.37 13.80
N ASN A 200 -4.40 11.13 15.11
CA ASN A 200 -3.28 10.84 16.02
C ASN A 200 -2.53 9.55 15.67
N ARG A 201 -3.21 8.56 15.06
CA ARG A 201 -2.59 7.33 14.57
C ARG A 201 -1.88 7.52 13.21
N GLU A 202 -2.27 8.54 12.45
CA GLU A 202 -1.67 8.90 11.16
C GLU A 202 -0.54 9.94 11.30
N SER A 203 -0.62 10.87 12.26
CA SER A 203 0.40 11.89 12.56
C SER A 203 1.64 11.28 13.22
N LEU A 204 1.48 10.27 14.09
CA LEU A 204 2.60 9.45 14.58
C LEU A 204 3.29 8.61 13.48
N LYS A 205 2.67 8.47 12.30
CA LYS A 205 3.27 7.82 11.11
C LYS A 205 3.88 8.80 10.10
N GLN A 206 3.69 10.11 10.26
CA GLN A 206 4.12 11.12 9.29
C GLN A 206 5.38 11.91 9.67
N ASN A 207 5.92 11.74 10.89
CA ASN A 207 7.23 12.31 11.24
C ASN A 207 8.38 11.35 10.88
N SER A 208 8.63 11.17 9.58
CA SER A 208 9.97 10.89 9.04
C SER A 208 9.97 11.04 7.51
N GLY A 209 10.73 12.03 7.02
CA GLY A 209 11.18 12.13 5.63
C GLY A 209 10.27 12.91 4.68
N LYS A 210 10.64 14.16 4.41
CA LYS A 210 10.25 14.87 3.18
C LYS A 210 10.95 14.18 2.00
N GLU A 211 10.21 13.65 1.03
CA GLU A 211 10.75 13.32 -0.29
C GLU A 211 9.84 13.86 -1.38
N GLN A 212 10.49 14.45 -2.39
CA GLN A 212 9.93 15.18 -3.52
C GLN A 212 9.07 14.27 -4.43
N ASN A 213 7.95 14.81 -4.88
CA ASN A 213 7.11 14.23 -5.92
C ASN A 213 7.67 14.62 -7.29
N ASP A 214 8.32 13.70 -7.98
CA ASP A 214 8.43 13.77 -9.44
C ASP A 214 7.35 12.90 -10.07
N ASN A 215 6.37 13.57 -10.66
CA ASN A 215 5.36 12.97 -11.50
C ASN A 215 5.97 12.69 -12.88
N THR A 216 6.08 11.42 -13.24
CA THR A 216 6.16 11.03 -14.65
C THR A 216 5.13 9.94 -14.90
N SER A 217 4.01 10.35 -15.51
CA SER A 217 3.01 9.45 -16.04
C SER A 217 3.57 8.80 -17.31
N ASN A 218 3.73 7.48 -17.31
CA ASN A 218 3.69 6.66 -18.53
C ASN A 218 3.36 5.20 -18.17
N GLY A 219 2.26 4.69 -18.71
CA GLY A 219 2.05 3.26 -19.00
C GLY A 219 1.81 2.30 -17.83
N THR A 220 0.72 2.45 -17.06
CA THR A 220 0.31 1.47 -16.03
C THR A 220 -0.63 0.35 -16.53
N ASN A 221 -1.03 0.36 -17.82
CA ASN A 221 -2.07 -0.56 -18.31
C ASN A 221 -1.60 -2.01 -18.55
N ASP A 222 -0.31 -2.27 -18.78
CA ASP A 222 0.19 -3.62 -19.11
C ASP A 222 0.49 -4.53 -17.90
N TYR A 223 0.25 -4.06 -16.69
CA TYR A 223 0.68 -4.76 -15.47
C TYR A 223 -0.47 -5.18 -14.53
N ILE A 224 -1.70 -4.83 -14.88
CA ILE A 224 -2.93 -5.07 -14.10
C ILE A 224 -3.29 -6.56 -14.03
N GLY A 225 -2.96 -7.34 -15.07
CA GLY A 225 -3.38 -8.74 -15.18
C GLY A 225 -2.83 -9.69 -14.11
N SER A 226 -1.69 -9.37 -13.47
CA SER A 226 -1.05 -10.28 -12.53
C SER A 226 -1.52 -10.13 -11.08
N VAL A 227 -2.10 -8.98 -10.69
CA VAL A 227 -2.56 -8.74 -9.31
C VAL A 227 -3.99 -9.23 -9.11
N GLU A 228 -4.83 -9.16 -10.15
CA GLU A 228 -6.24 -9.59 -10.05
C GLU A 228 -6.43 -11.11 -10.16
N LYS A 229 -5.43 -11.85 -10.66
CA LYS A 229 -5.52 -13.31 -10.87
C LYS A 229 -5.39 -14.15 -9.59
N TRP A 230 -5.18 -13.52 -8.43
CA TRP A 230 -4.95 -14.19 -7.14
C TRP A 230 -6.05 -13.93 -6.11
N ARG A 231 -7.26 -13.64 -6.58
CA ARG A 231 -8.48 -13.58 -5.77
C ARG A 231 -9.42 -14.69 -6.20
#